data_AF-A0A443SAF8-F1
#
_entry.id   AF-A0A443SAF8-F1
#
_cell.length_a   1.000
_cell.length_b   1.000
_cell.length_c   1.000
_cell.angle_alpha   90.00
_cell.angle_beta   90.00
_cell.angle_gamma   90.00
#
_symmetry.space_group_name_H-M   'P 1'
#
loop_
_entity.id
_entity.type
_entity.pdbx_description
1 polymer ?
#
loop_
_entity_poly.entity_id
_entity_poly.type
_entity_poly.pdbx_seq_one_letter_code
_entity_poly.pdbx_strand_id
1 'polypeptide(L)'
;VASKGEPHTLRHALKETNEAKNCNKKLVPYDYNRVVLQAIPEVLDSDYINASYIDSILKPNAYIATQGPNEETKADFWRMIWEQNSYIIVFDFIRTMCSQYWPSEANKPIVYGLIKVTLLTEEKLADFTTRTFRIKKKNVISAVNSERSTKAADESRIIHQFHYHEWPIHSSPYTNSLLHFRRRVRNKMKETYKEHCSAGPLIVHCSDGCGRTGTYLCIDANLELAHEDNLCDVFGYTKKMRNARKGMIETVVCKANIIFLNSTSLSIHFHCFPFFVVSILFECFTCICSFFTSLSFSDQYKFIYECLEEAFIRGKTWFAVDELSQKMKFKAIKNAATQQNEFQHEYQRILKMTSRFSIGDCAGGHRIENRDKNRDVSTVPPDNFRPYLTTFQHNDSTDYVNGVFVDSFNRSREYIVTEWPMPHTVADCWSLIYDHNCNSVVVLANPEDSNTYPSFWPTEKEKRRKFGPVFTVELISCCHYLHIKSWMLRINKKVVSLTELMSGVKGVPKTTQFFQITCWPLGHKVPFSTNALVEMMSMVERWRQRSTRGPICVVSTNGQSRAGVYCAASVAIGQVIHNKEVDIFSAVKSVRKTRPQLVENMTEYKYCYDLISHYVLHYLNSSET
;
A
#
# COMPACT_ATOMS: atom_id res chain seq x y z
N VAL A 1 48.72 -9.16 -9.62
CA VAL A 1 49.32 -7.89 -9.12
C VAL A 1 48.25 -6.82 -9.19
N ALA A 2 47.61 -6.49 -8.06
CA ALA A 2 46.57 -5.47 -8.00
C ALA A 2 47.24 -4.10 -8.18
N SER A 3 47.13 -3.52 -9.37
CA SER A 3 47.50 -2.13 -9.62
C SER A 3 46.66 -1.24 -8.70
N LYS A 4 47.31 -0.38 -7.91
CA LYS A 4 46.68 0.79 -7.27
C LYS A 4 45.89 1.55 -8.33
N GLY A 5 44.59 1.31 -8.40
CA GLY A 5 43.71 1.76 -9.48
C GLY A 5 42.52 2.51 -8.92
N GLU A 6 42.07 3.53 -9.66
CA GLU A 6 41.00 4.44 -9.30
C GLU A 6 39.79 3.74 -8.64
N PRO A 7 39.24 4.29 -7.54
CA PRO A 7 38.21 3.62 -6.75
C PRO A 7 36.89 3.38 -7.49
N HIS A 8 36.72 3.90 -8.72
CA HIS A 8 35.47 3.91 -9.47
C HIS A 8 35.66 3.53 -10.95
N THR A 9 36.45 2.52 -11.25
CA THR A 9 36.62 2.00 -12.62
C THR A 9 35.31 1.33 -13.14
N LEU A 10 35.04 1.51 -14.43
CA LEU A 10 33.81 1.06 -15.13
C LEU A 10 34.13 0.21 -16.38
N ARG A 11 35.31 -0.42 -16.42
CA ARG A 11 35.87 -1.04 -17.63
C ARG A 11 35.01 -2.18 -18.14
N HIS A 12 34.44 -3.01 -17.26
CA HIS A 12 33.63 -4.15 -17.69
C HIS A 12 32.25 -3.74 -18.19
N ALA A 13 31.68 -2.71 -17.57
CA ALA A 13 30.35 -2.20 -17.92
C ALA A 13 30.32 -1.42 -19.23
N LEU A 14 31.44 -0.81 -19.62
CA LEU A 14 31.58 -0.01 -20.84
C LEU A 14 32.07 -0.82 -22.06
N LYS A 15 32.23 -2.13 -21.94
CA LYS A 15 32.54 -2.99 -23.09
C LYS A 15 31.37 -3.00 -24.07
N GLU A 16 31.67 -2.95 -25.37
CA GLU A 16 30.66 -2.98 -26.45
C GLU A 16 29.74 -4.21 -26.34
N THR A 17 30.29 -5.37 -25.98
CA THR A 17 29.56 -6.64 -25.75
C THR A 17 28.56 -6.58 -24.60
N ASN A 18 28.77 -5.70 -23.62
CA ASN A 18 27.93 -5.55 -22.43
C ASN A 18 27.01 -4.34 -22.49
N GLU A 19 27.11 -3.49 -23.53
CA GLU A 19 26.31 -2.27 -23.64
C GLU A 19 24.81 -2.58 -23.73
N ALA A 20 24.43 -3.62 -24.49
CA ALA A 20 23.05 -4.09 -24.61
C ALA A 20 22.47 -4.64 -23.29
N LYS A 21 23.34 -5.12 -22.39
CA LYS A 21 22.93 -5.62 -21.07
C LYS A 21 22.60 -4.50 -20.08
N ASN A 22 22.85 -3.23 -20.41
CA ASN A 22 22.59 -2.09 -19.55
C ASN A 22 21.30 -1.35 -19.95
N CYS A 23 20.31 -1.27 -19.06
CA CYS A 23 19.09 -0.49 -19.31
C CYS A 23 19.41 1.01 -19.46
N ASN A 24 20.28 1.51 -18.58
CA ASN A 24 20.66 2.90 -18.54
C ASN A 24 22.19 3.03 -18.58
N LYS A 25 22.70 3.52 -19.71
CA LYS A 25 24.14 3.67 -19.97
C LYS A 25 24.86 4.56 -18.95
N LYS A 26 24.13 5.44 -18.24
CA LYS A 26 24.71 6.33 -17.21
C LYS A 26 24.86 5.67 -15.84
N LEU A 27 24.07 4.61 -15.58
CA LEU A 27 23.94 3.94 -14.29
C LEU A 27 24.48 2.51 -14.39
N VAL A 28 25.79 2.42 -14.28
CA VAL A 28 26.56 1.18 -14.42
C VAL A 28 27.28 0.82 -13.12
N PRO A 29 27.53 -0.48 -12.83
CA PRO A 29 28.21 -0.91 -11.62
C PRO A 29 29.71 -0.57 -11.67
N TYR A 30 30.32 -0.33 -10.51
CA TYR A 30 31.78 -0.23 -10.41
C TYR A 30 32.43 -1.61 -10.47
N ASP A 31 33.63 -1.69 -11.03
CA ASP A 31 34.32 -2.96 -11.25
C ASP A 31 34.69 -3.68 -9.95
N TYR A 32 34.94 -2.95 -8.86
CA TYR A 32 35.42 -3.54 -7.60
C TYR A 32 34.34 -4.26 -6.78
N ASN A 33 33.07 -3.90 -6.94
CA ASN A 33 31.94 -4.49 -6.21
C ASN A 33 30.81 -4.99 -7.12
N ARG A 34 31.06 -5.14 -8.43
CA ARG A 34 30.10 -5.78 -9.33
C ARG A 34 29.89 -7.24 -8.95
N VAL A 35 28.69 -7.75 -9.21
CA VAL A 35 28.45 -9.20 -9.14
C VAL A 35 29.07 -9.84 -10.38
N VAL A 36 29.89 -10.86 -10.17
CA VAL A 36 30.59 -11.60 -11.24
C VAL A 36 29.93 -12.97 -11.38
N LEU A 37 29.40 -13.26 -12.56
CA LEU A 37 28.81 -14.57 -12.87
C LEU A 37 29.91 -15.57 -13.28
N GLN A 38 29.64 -16.86 -13.10
CA GLN A 38 30.52 -17.89 -13.64
C GLN A 38 30.58 -17.80 -15.16
N ALA A 39 31.79 -17.65 -15.72
CA ALA A 39 31.99 -17.56 -17.15
C ALA A 39 31.52 -18.83 -17.86
N ILE A 40 30.64 -18.68 -18.85
CA ILE A 40 30.18 -19.76 -19.70
C ILE A 40 31.26 -19.97 -20.77
N PRO A 41 31.76 -21.20 -20.97
CA PRO A 41 32.69 -21.50 -22.06
C PRO A 41 32.10 -21.02 -23.40
N GLU A 42 32.96 -20.53 -24.29
CA GLU A 42 32.62 -20.09 -25.66
C GLU A 42 31.78 -18.80 -25.78
N VAL A 43 31.26 -18.25 -24.67
CA VAL A 43 30.54 -16.96 -24.68
C VAL A 43 31.43 -15.86 -24.07
N LEU A 44 31.88 -14.94 -24.92
CA LEU A 44 32.65 -13.75 -24.52
C LEU A 44 31.85 -12.88 -23.53
N ASP A 45 32.52 -12.40 -22.48
CA ASP A 45 31.95 -11.51 -21.44
C ASP A 45 30.65 -12.01 -20.80
N SER A 46 30.51 -13.33 -20.69
CA SER A 46 29.38 -13.99 -20.01
C SER A 46 29.41 -13.87 -18.48
N ASP A 47 30.43 -13.22 -17.91
CA ASP A 47 30.59 -12.96 -16.47
C ASP A 47 29.88 -11.67 -16.00
N TYR A 48 29.39 -10.86 -16.94
CA TYR A 48 28.84 -9.53 -16.65
C TYR A 48 27.32 -9.55 -16.44
N ILE A 49 26.89 -8.91 -15.34
CA ILE A 49 25.52 -8.48 -15.09
C ILE A 49 25.55 -7.10 -14.42
N ASN A 50 24.57 -6.24 -14.72
CA ASN A 50 24.45 -4.94 -14.06
C ASN A 50 23.88 -5.09 -12.64
N ALA A 51 24.76 -5.45 -11.72
CA ALA A 51 24.46 -5.61 -10.30
C ALA A 51 25.70 -5.26 -9.45
N SER A 52 25.48 -4.70 -8.26
CA SER A 52 26.52 -4.34 -7.31
C SER A 52 26.21 -4.88 -5.92
N TYR A 53 27.23 -5.39 -5.23
CA TYR A 53 27.12 -5.67 -3.80
C TYR A 53 27.08 -4.36 -3.01
N ILE A 54 26.11 -4.27 -2.12
CA ILE A 54 25.93 -3.15 -1.20
C ILE A 54 25.99 -3.70 0.22
N ASP A 55 26.81 -3.08 1.06
CA ASP A 55 26.89 -3.39 2.48
C ASP A 55 25.68 -2.88 3.23
N SER A 56 25.22 -3.61 4.25
CA SER A 56 24.44 -3.01 5.33
C SER A 56 25.37 -2.19 6.24
N ILE A 57 24.79 -1.53 7.24
CA ILE A 57 25.57 -0.87 8.30
C ILE A 57 26.28 -1.94 9.14
N LEU A 58 25.60 -3.05 9.41
CA LEU A 58 26.05 -4.11 10.33
C LEU A 58 26.71 -5.30 9.62
N LYS A 59 26.34 -5.57 8.36
CA LYS A 59 26.75 -6.76 7.62
C LYS A 59 27.37 -6.39 6.26
N PRO A 60 28.59 -6.85 5.94
CA PRO A 60 29.18 -6.66 4.61
C PRO A 60 28.43 -7.48 3.56
N ASN A 61 28.34 -6.98 2.33
CA ASN A 61 27.66 -7.62 1.19
C ASN A 61 26.25 -8.16 1.55
N ALA A 62 25.49 -7.40 2.34
CA ALA A 62 24.16 -7.83 2.79
C ALA A 62 23.13 -7.82 1.64
N TYR A 63 23.34 -6.95 0.65
CA TYR A 63 22.40 -6.72 -0.44
C TYR A 63 23.08 -6.81 -1.80
N ILE A 64 22.29 -7.15 -2.83
CA ILE A 64 22.64 -6.96 -4.23
C ILE A 64 21.66 -5.95 -4.82
N ALA A 65 22.17 -4.79 -5.23
CA ALA A 65 21.41 -3.79 -5.97
C ALA A 65 21.60 -4.02 -7.47
N THR A 66 20.52 -4.26 -8.20
CA THR A 66 20.56 -4.55 -9.64
C THR A 66 19.47 -3.80 -10.40
N GLN A 67 19.66 -3.61 -11.70
CA GLN A 67 18.65 -3.05 -12.58
C GLN A 67 17.50 -4.05 -12.80
N GLY A 68 16.36 -3.55 -13.30
CA GLY A 68 15.28 -4.40 -13.78
C GLY A 68 15.77 -5.26 -14.97
N PRO A 69 15.51 -6.58 -14.99
CA PRO A 69 15.95 -7.43 -16.09
C PRO A 69 15.32 -7.01 -17.44
N ASN A 70 16.16 -6.91 -18.47
CA ASN A 70 15.75 -6.79 -19.87
C ASN A 70 15.47 -8.18 -20.45
N GLU A 71 14.78 -8.25 -21.59
CA GLU A 71 14.52 -9.50 -22.32
C GLU A 71 15.78 -10.36 -22.51
N GLU A 72 16.91 -9.74 -22.84
CA GLU A 72 18.20 -10.41 -23.02
C GLU A 72 18.84 -10.87 -21.69
N THR A 73 18.62 -10.14 -20.60
CA THR A 73 19.30 -10.36 -19.31
C THR A 73 18.48 -11.18 -18.32
N LYS A 74 17.27 -11.67 -18.69
CA LYS A 74 16.43 -12.52 -17.82
C LYS A 74 17.15 -13.80 -17.40
N ALA A 75 17.87 -14.42 -18.33
CA ALA A 75 18.63 -15.65 -18.06
C ALA A 75 19.79 -15.38 -17.09
N ASP A 76 20.53 -14.29 -17.30
CA ASP A 76 21.63 -13.87 -16.43
C ASP A 76 21.14 -13.51 -15.02
N PHE A 77 19.97 -12.89 -14.90
CA PHE A 77 19.36 -12.57 -13.62
C PHE A 77 19.03 -13.82 -12.79
N TRP A 78 18.39 -14.83 -13.38
CA TRP A 78 18.11 -16.08 -12.69
C TRP A 78 19.38 -16.89 -12.38
N ARG A 79 20.40 -16.81 -13.26
CA ARG A 79 21.72 -17.38 -13.00
C ARG A 79 22.39 -16.72 -11.80
N MET A 80 22.33 -15.39 -11.69
CA MET A 80 22.82 -14.63 -10.53
C MET A 80 22.14 -15.10 -9.24
N ILE A 81 20.81 -15.22 -9.22
CA ILE A 81 20.05 -15.69 -8.05
C ILE A 81 20.53 -17.07 -7.60
N TRP A 82 20.74 -17.98 -8.55
CA TRP A 82 21.21 -19.34 -8.26
C TRP A 82 22.65 -19.34 -7.71
N GLU A 83 23.57 -18.64 -8.37
CA GLU A 83 24.99 -18.61 -7.99
C GLU A 83 25.22 -17.93 -6.64
N GLN A 84 24.47 -16.87 -6.35
CA GLN A 84 24.59 -16.10 -5.10
C GLN A 84 23.85 -16.74 -3.91
N ASN A 85 23.19 -17.87 -4.12
CA ASN A 85 22.35 -18.53 -3.11
C ASN A 85 21.32 -17.57 -2.47
N SER A 86 20.76 -16.66 -3.27
CA SER A 86 19.79 -15.67 -2.82
C SER A 86 18.38 -16.25 -2.87
N TYR A 87 17.66 -16.19 -1.76
CA TYR A 87 16.31 -16.75 -1.63
C TYR A 87 15.19 -15.71 -1.73
N ILE A 88 15.54 -14.42 -1.56
CA ILE A 88 14.57 -13.34 -1.47
C ILE A 88 14.88 -12.27 -2.49
N ILE A 89 13.85 -11.86 -3.23
CA ILE A 89 13.90 -10.81 -4.24
C ILE A 89 12.90 -9.74 -3.81
N VAL A 90 13.37 -8.52 -3.62
CA VAL A 90 12.54 -7.33 -3.41
C VAL A 90 12.50 -6.55 -4.72
N PHE A 91 11.29 -6.26 -5.15
CA PHE A 91 11.03 -5.66 -6.44
C PHE A 91 9.98 -4.57 -6.34
N ASP A 92 10.23 -3.48 -7.06
CA ASP A 92 9.25 -2.43 -7.33
C ASP A 92 9.10 -2.26 -8.85
N PHE A 93 7.91 -2.61 -9.36
CA PHE A 93 7.64 -2.64 -10.80
C PHE A 93 6.90 -1.39 -11.26
N ILE A 94 7.47 -0.73 -12.26
CA ILE A 94 6.69 0.12 -13.16
C ILE A 94 6.58 -0.64 -14.48
N ARG A 95 5.35 -0.97 -14.88
CA ARG A 95 5.05 -1.86 -16.03
C ARG A 95 5.66 -1.42 -17.36
N THR A 96 6.01 -0.14 -17.49
CA THR A 96 6.63 0.45 -18.68
C THR A 96 8.16 0.33 -18.70
N MET A 97 8.83 -0.08 -17.62
CA MET A 97 10.29 0.06 -17.46
C MET A 97 11.05 -1.25 -17.17
N CYS A 98 10.37 -2.37 -16.92
CA CYS A 98 11.01 -3.64 -16.63
C CYS A 98 10.28 -4.78 -17.36
N SER A 99 11.03 -5.79 -17.79
CA SER A 99 10.45 -6.95 -18.47
C SER A 99 10.00 -8.00 -17.46
N GLN A 100 8.83 -8.60 -17.67
CA GLN A 100 8.37 -9.67 -16.79
C GLN A 100 9.30 -10.89 -16.91
N TYR A 101 10.01 -11.21 -15.83
CA TYR A 101 11.02 -12.29 -15.77
C TYR A 101 10.53 -13.53 -15.00
N TRP A 102 9.24 -13.62 -14.69
CA TRP A 102 8.63 -14.75 -13.98
C TRP A 102 7.40 -15.30 -14.73
N PRO A 103 7.07 -16.60 -14.58
CA PRO A 103 5.87 -17.19 -15.20
C PRO A 103 4.56 -16.59 -14.66
N SER A 104 3.59 -16.31 -15.55
CA SER A 104 2.25 -15.83 -15.17
C SER A 104 1.29 -16.94 -14.72
N GLU A 105 1.50 -18.16 -15.21
CA GLU A 105 0.63 -19.32 -14.91
C GLU A 105 1.24 -20.15 -13.77
N ALA A 106 0.43 -20.51 -12.78
CA ALA A 106 0.84 -21.37 -11.68
C ALA A 106 1.17 -22.79 -12.19
N ASN A 107 2.18 -23.42 -11.60
CA ASN A 107 2.68 -24.77 -11.91
C ASN A 107 3.16 -24.99 -13.35
N LYS A 108 3.20 -23.96 -14.20
CA LYS A 108 3.78 -24.03 -15.55
C LYS A 108 5.22 -23.53 -15.53
N PRO A 109 6.20 -24.41 -15.71
CA PRO A 109 7.60 -23.99 -15.68
C PRO A 109 8.00 -23.24 -16.94
N ILE A 110 8.74 -22.15 -16.79
CA ILE A 110 9.45 -21.45 -17.88
C ILE A 110 10.95 -21.64 -17.66
N VAL A 111 11.68 -21.88 -18.74
CA VAL A 111 13.13 -22.05 -18.72
C VAL A 111 13.80 -20.74 -19.13
N TYR A 112 14.62 -20.19 -18.24
CA TYR A 112 15.48 -19.03 -18.49
C TYR A 112 16.93 -19.50 -18.54
N GLY A 113 17.46 -19.73 -19.74
CA GLY A 113 18.80 -20.29 -19.93
C GLY A 113 18.94 -21.67 -19.28
N LEU A 114 19.75 -21.76 -18.22
CA LEU A 114 20.00 -23.00 -17.46
C LEU A 114 19.04 -23.22 -16.29
N ILE A 115 18.22 -22.23 -15.94
CA ILE A 115 17.36 -22.27 -14.75
C ILE A 115 15.90 -22.45 -15.16
N LYS A 116 15.26 -23.49 -14.61
CA LYS A 116 13.83 -23.73 -14.74
C LYS A 116 13.10 -23.11 -13.56
N VAL A 117 12.19 -22.17 -13.82
CA VAL A 117 11.44 -21.41 -12.80
C VAL A 117 9.97 -21.78 -12.88
N THR A 118 9.39 -22.16 -11.75
CA THR A 118 7.96 -22.54 -11.63
C THR A 118 7.29 -21.68 -10.57
N LEU A 119 6.17 -21.02 -10.89
CA LEU A 119 5.34 -20.32 -9.91
C LEU A 119 4.54 -21.34 -9.09
N LEU A 120 4.70 -21.32 -7.76
CA LEU A 120 3.94 -22.17 -6.83
C LEU A 120 2.72 -21.43 -6.28
N THR A 121 2.94 -20.28 -5.65
CA THR A 121 1.88 -19.48 -5.02
C THR A 121 2.03 -18.00 -5.37
N GLU A 122 0.91 -17.31 -5.56
CA GLU A 122 0.83 -15.86 -5.69
C GLU A 122 -0.20 -15.33 -4.68
N GLU A 123 0.26 -14.51 -3.75
CA GLU A 123 -0.54 -13.91 -2.69
C GLU A 123 -0.61 -12.40 -2.91
N LYS A 124 -1.82 -11.87 -3.13
CA LYS A 124 -2.05 -10.45 -3.39
C LYS A 124 -2.56 -9.78 -2.12
N LEU A 125 -1.80 -8.80 -1.63
CA LEU A 125 -2.19 -7.89 -0.55
C LEU A 125 -2.49 -6.51 -1.15
N ALA A 126 -2.99 -5.57 -0.32
CA ALA A 126 -3.34 -4.23 -0.79
C ALA A 126 -2.14 -3.50 -1.41
N ASP A 127 -1.00 -3.54 -0.70
CA ASP A 127 0.16 -2.73 -1.04
C ASP A 127 1.21 -3.47 -1.88
N PHE A 128 1.26 -4.80 -1.76
CA PHE A 128 2.26 -5.64 -2.40
C PHE A 128 1.75 -7.05 -2.72
N THR A 129 2.45 -7.75 -3.60
CA THR A 129 2.21 -9.15 -3.94
C THR A 129 3.42 -9.98 -3.57
N THR A 130 3.20 -11.13 -2.93
CA THR A 130 4.24 -12.10 -2.64
C THR A 130 4.10 -13.27 -3.60
N ARG A 131 5.20 -13.71 -4.22
CA ARG A 131 5.24 -14.90 -5.08
C ARG A 131 6.26 -15.88 -4.57
N THR A 132 5.91 -17.15 -4.59
CA THR A 132 6.82 -18.24 -4.27
C THR A 132 7.13 -19.03 -5.53
N PHE A 133 8.42 -19.12 -5.86
CA PHE A 133 8.93 -19.84 -7.02
C PHE A 133 9.71 -21.06 -6.59
N ARG A 134 9.64 -22.13 -7.39
CA ARG A 134 10.59 -23.23 -7.34
C ARG A 134 11.55 -23.09 -8.51
N ILE A 135 12.84 -23.01 -8.21
CA ILE A 135 13.90 -22.99 -9.22
C ILE A 135 14.68 -24.31 -9.20
N LYS A 136 15.04 -24.79 -10.39
CA LYS A 136 15.89 -25.97 -10.61
C LYS A 136 16.94 -25.65 -11.66
N LYS A 137 18.20 -26.00 -11.40
CA LYS A 137 19.25 -25.92 -12.41
C LYS A 137 19.19 -27.14 -13.32
N LYS A 138 19.19 -26.92 -14.63
CA LYS A 138 19.28 -28.00 -15.61
C LYS A 138 20.70 -28.58 -15.58
N ASN A 139 20.84 -29.87 -15.28
CA ASN A 139 22.14 -30.55 -15.38
C ASN A 139 22.52 -30.70 -16.85
N VAL A 140 23.72 -30.26 -17.21
CA VAL A 140 24.26 -30.30 -18.59
C VAL A 140 25.12 -31.55 -18.84
N ILE A 141 25.08 -32.56 -17.96
CA ILE A 141 25.81 -33.83 -18.11
C ILE A 141 24.75 -34.94 -17.92
N SER A 142 24.38 -35.78 -18.89
CA SER A 142 25.17 -36.57 -19.85
C SER A 142 24.30 -37.08 -21.02
N ALA A 143 24.73 -36.83 -22.27
CA ALA A 143 24.38 -37.66 -23.44
C ALA A 143 25.62 -38.38 -24.01
N VAL A 144 26.77 -38.27 -23.35
CA VAL A 144 27.99 -38.99 -23.71
C VAL A 144 28.64 -39.44 -22.39
N ASN A 145 28.82 -40.75 -22.26
CA ASN A 145 29.38 -41.47 -21.11
C ASN A 145 28.38 -41.80 -19.98
N SER A 146 27.59 -42.85 -20.27
CA SER A 146 27.08 -43.78 -19.26
C SER A 146 28.24 -44.30 -18.40
N GLU A 147 27.93 -44.65 -17.15
CA GLU A 147 28.79 -45.41 -16.23
C GLU A 147 29.87 -44.64 -15.46
N ARG A 148 29.45 -43.61 -14.71
CA ARG A 148 29.91 -43.27 -13.32
C ARG A 148 29.59 -41.80 -13.03
N SER A 149 28.34 -41.52 -12.65
CA SER A 149 28.04 -40.28 -11.92
C SER A 149 27.11 -40.60 -10.76
N THR A 150 27.70 -40.57 -9.58
CA THR A 150 27.06 -40.57 -8.27
C THR A 150 25.96 -39.52 -8.21
N LYS A 151 24.75 -39.91 -7.78
CA LYS A 151 23.60 -39.11 -7.34
C LYS A 151 23.90 -37.61 -7.12
N ALA A 152 23.93 -36.81 -8.19
CA ALA A 152 23.80 -35.36 -8.06
C ALA A 152 22.31 -35.10 -7.85
N ALA A 153 21.90 -34.95 -6.59
CA ALA A 153 20.51 -34.69 -6.23
C ALA A 153 19.99 -33.51 -7.06
N ASP A 154 18.76 -33.64 -7.56
CA ASP A 154 18.00 -32.60 -8.25
C ASP A 154 17.76 -31.44 -7.26
N GLU A 155 18.78 -30.58 -7.10
CA GLU A 155 18.76 -29.49 -6.15
C GLU A 155 17.70 -28.49 -6.61
N SER A 156 16.64 -28.38 -5.81
CA SER A 156 15.56 -27.44 -6.04
C SER A 156 15.52 -26.44 -4.90
N ARG A 157 15.43 -25.15 -5.24
CA ARG A 157 15.37 -24.07 -4.25
C ARG A 157 14.04 -23.34 -4.35
N ILE A 158 13.56 -22.87 -3.20
CA ILE A 158 12.33 -22.08 -3.10
C ILE A 158 12.73 -20.61 -2.96
N ILE A 159 12.25 -19.76 -3.86
CA ILE A 159 12.57 -18.34 -3.92
C ILE A 159 11.30 -17.54 -3.66
N HIS A 160 11.40 -16.51 -2.81
CA HIS A 160 10.30 -15.62 -2.51
C HIS A 160 10.54 -14.25 -3.15
N GLN A 161 9.62 -13.81 -3.99
CA GLN A 161 9.62 -12.47 -4.57
C GLN A 161 8.56 -11.61 -3.88
N PHE A 162 8.97 -10.45 -3.39
CA PHE A 162 8.12 -9.42 -2.82
C PHE A 162 8.03 -8.26 -3.80
N HIS A 163 6.83 -8.01 -4.32
CA HIS A 163 6.56 -7.01 -5.33
C HIS A 163 5.71 -5.88 -4.76
N TYR A 164 6.30 -4.69 -4.58
CA TYR A 164 5.60 -3.50 -4.08
C TYR A 164 4.88 -2.76 -5.21
N HIS A 165 3.61 -2.37 -5.01
CA HIS A 165 2.75 -1.77 -6.05
C HIS A 165 2.48 -0.28 -5.81
N GLU A 166 2.51 0.16 -4.56
CA GLU A 166 2.07 1.49 -4.14
C GLU A 166 3.18 2.56 -4.21
N TRP A 167 4.15 2.46 -5.12
CA TRP A 167 5.17 3.51 -5.30
C TRP A 167 4.89 4.35 -6.56
N PRO A 168 4.28 5.54 -6.42
CA PRO A 168 3.97 6.40 -7.55
C PRO A 168 5.24 6.91 -8.26
N ILE A 169 5.11 7.26 -9.54
CA ILE A 169 6.27 7.70 -10.34
C ILE A 169 6.79 9.05 -9.83
N HIS A 170 5.88 9.97 -9.47
CA HIS A 170 6.19 11.35 -9.14
C HIS A 170 6.10 11.68 -7.65
N SER A 171 5.86 10.68 -6.79
CA SER A 171 5.76 10.90 -5.35
C SER A 171 6.26 9.70 -4.55
N SER A 172 6.56 9.94 -3.27
CA SER A 172 6.89 8.87 -2.33
C SER A 172 5.64 8.09 -1.93
N PRO A 173 5.77 6.78 -1.61
CA PRO A 173 4.68 5.97 -1.10
C PRO A 173 4.31 6.38 0.33
N TYR A 174 3.25 5.78 0.88
CA TYR A 174 2.93 5.96 2.29
C TYR A 174 3.93 5.23 3.18
N THR A 175 4.47 5.94 4.16
CA THR A 175 5.45 5.41 5.11
C THR A 175 5.01 4.10 5.77
N ASN A 176 3.76 4.05 6.24
CA ASN A 176 3.21 2.88 6.92
C ASN A 176 3.28 1.62 6.03
N SER A 177 2.89 1.76 4.75
CA SER A 177 2.89 0.69 3.77
C SER A 177 4.29 0.11 3.55
N LEU A 178 5.29 0.98 3.35
CA LEU A 178 6.68 0.55 3.15
C LEU A 178 7.26 -0.12 4.41
N LEU A 179 6.92 0.37 5.60
CA LEU A 179 7.34 -0.25 6.86
C LEU A 179 6.71 -1.64 7.05
N HIS A 180 5.45 -1.83 6.67
CA HIS A 180 4.81 -3.15 6.67
C HIS A 180 5.43 -4.09 5.66
N PHE A 181 5.72 -3.60 4.45
CA PHE A 181 6.44 -4.34 3.43
C PHE A 181 7.81 -4.82 3.92
N ARG A 182 8.63 -3.90 4.46
CA ARG A 182 9.94 -4.22 5.05
C ARG A 182 9.83 -5.27 6.16
N ARG A 183 8.82 -5.14 7.04
CA ARG A 183 8.56 -6.14 8.11
C ARG A 183 8.39 -7.54 7.53
N ARG A 184 7.60 -7.70 6.45
CA ARG A 184 7.37 -9.01 5.83
C ARG A 184 8.61 -9.59 5.18
N VAL A 185 9.36 -8.76 4.45
CA VAL A 185 10.65 -9.17 3.87
C VAL A 185 11.58 -9.67 4.96
N ARG A 186 11.72 -8.93 6.07
CA ARG A 186 12.60 -9.29 7.18
C ARG A 186 12.15 -10.52 7.96
N ASN A 187 10.84 -10.71 8.17
CA ASN A 187 10.33 -11.94 8.76
C ASN A 187 10.68 -13.15 7.89
N LYS A 188 10.45 -13.05 6.57
CA LYS A 188 10.77 -14.15 5.65
C LYS A 188 12.27 -14.41 5.54
N MET A 189 13.07 -13.35 5.63
CA MET A 189 14.53 -13.44 5.69
C MET A 189 15.00 -14.20 6.93
N LYS A 190 14.42 -13.91 8.10
CA LYS A 190 14.73 -14.64 9.34
C LYS A 190 14.34 -16.12 9.26
N GLU A 191 13.18 -16.45 8.69
CA GLU A 191 12.77 -17.84 8.44
C GLU A 191 13.76 -18.56 7.52
N THR A 192 14.12 -17.91 6.41
CA THR A 192 15.06 -18.48 5.43
C THR A 192 16.42 -18.75 6.07
N TYR A 193 16.94 -17.83 6.89
CA TYR A 193 18.21 -18.02 7.60
C TYR A 193 18.17 -19.16 8.63
N LYS A 194 17.00 -19.47 9.21
CA LYS A 194 16.83 -20.62 10.11
C LYS A 194 16.84 -21.94 9.34
N GLU A 195 16.24 -21.96 8.16
CA GLU A 195 16.20 -23.15 7.30
C GLU A 195 17.53 -23.39 6.57
N HIS A 196 18.23 -22.31 6.19
CA HIS A 196 19.43 -22.35 5.37
C HIS A 196 20.54 -21.50 6.03
N CYS A 197 21.46 -22.14 6.77
CA CYS A 197 22.56 -21.47 7.48
C CYS A 197 23.51 -20.66 6.57
N SER A 198 23.48 -20.88 5.25
CA SER A 198 24.31 -20.18 4.26
C SER A 198 23.48 -19.38 3.24
N ALA A 199 22.36 -18.79 3.66
CA ALA A 199 21.57 -17.95 2.76
C ALA A 199 22.37 -16.71 2.30
N GLY A 200 22.31 -16.47 0.99
CA GLY A 200 23.00 -15.36 0.33
C GLY A 200 22.35 -13.99 0.55
N PRO A 201 22.86 -12.95 -0.13
CA PRO A 201 22.38 -11.58 0.01
C PRO A 201 20.95 -11.38 -0.50
N LEU A 202 20.26 -10.37 0.04
CA LEU A 202 18.95 -9.92 -0.41
C LEU A 202 19.09 -9.17 -1.75
N ILE A 203 18.38 -9.62 -2.78
CA ILE A 203 18.39 -8.94 -4.08
C ILE A 203 17.31 -7.87 -4.08
N VAL A 204 17.67 -6.63 -4.36
CA VAL A 204 16.74 -5.49 -4.45
C VAL A 204 16.90 -4.82 -5.80
N HIS A 205 15.80 -4.63 -6.51
CA HIS A 205 15.81 -3.96 -7.80
C HIS A 205 14.55 -3.12 -8.06
N CYS A 206 14.70 -2.14 -8.95
CA CYS A 206 13.63 -1.30 -9.46
C CYS A 206 13.76 -1.22 -10.99
N SER A 207 13.71 -0.04 -11.61
CA SER A 207 14.06 0.14 -13.03
C SER A 207 15.58 0.13 -13.23
N ASP A 208 16.28 1.08 -12.60
CA ASP A 208 17.72 1.28 -12.76
C ASP A 208 18.56 0.66 -11.62
N GLY A 209 17.89 0.22 -10.56
CA GLY A 209 18.55 -0.35 -9.38
C GLY A 209 19.24 0.67 -8.48
N CYS A 210 18.78 1.94 -8.50
CA CYS A 210 19.48 3.05 -7.84
C CYS A 210 18.57 3.91 -6.93
N GLY A 211 17.53 4.55 -7.48
CA GLY A 211 16.67 5.49 -6.73
C GLY A 211 15.87 4.80 -5.62
N ARG A 212 14.75 4.18 -5.99
CA ARG A 212 13.85 3.47 -5.05
C ARG A 212 14.53 2.32 -4.32
N THR A 213 15.42 1.60 -5.03
CA THR A 213 16.30 0.59 -4.43
C THR A 213 17.15 1.19 -3.31
N GLY A 214 17.82 2.32 -3.55
CA GLY A 214 18.63 2.99 -2.55
C GLY A 214 17.82 3.53 -1.37
N THR A 215 16.61 4.05 -1.62
CA THR A 215 15.68 4.48 -0.56
C THR A 215 15.31 3.31 0.35
N TYR A 216 14.90 2.17 -0.23
CA TYR A 216 14.55 0.97 0.55
C TYR A 216 15.74 0.46 1.37
N LEU A 217 16.92 0.33 0.76
CA LEU A 217 18.14 -0.12 1.45
C LEU A 217 18.53 0.82 2.59
N CYS A 218 18.41 2.14 2.39
CA CYS A 218 18.70 3.13 3.43
C CYS A 218 17.82 2.97 4.65
N ILE A 219 16.51 2.84 4.43
CA ILE A 219 15.52 2.64 5.50
C ILE A 219 15.80 1.32 6.21
N ASP A 220 16.03 0.25 5.45
CA ASP A 220 16.21 -1.07 6.00
C ASP A 220 17.46 -1.17 6.90
N ALA A 221 18.60 -0.66 6.45
CA ALA A 221 19.85 -0.66 7.21
C ALA A 221 19.80 0.28 8.43
N ASN A 222 19.22 1.49 8.30
CA ASN A 222 19.08 2.40 9.43
C ASN A 222 18.11 1.86 10.49
N LEU A 223 17.05 1.16 10.10
CA LEU A 223 16.17 0.50 11.06
C LEU A 223 16.86 -0.67 11.75
N GLU A 224 17.75 -1.41 11.10
CA GLU A 224 18.58 -2.40 11.79
C GLU A 224 19.50 -1.74 12.83
N LEU A 225 20.22 -0.67 12.44
CA LEU A 225 21.06 0.09 13.37
C LEU A 225 20.25 0.65 14.55
N ALA A 226 19.06 1.17 14.29
CA ALA A 226 18.17 1.69 15.32
C ALA A 226 17.70 0.59 16.29
N HIS A 227 17.58 -0.66 15.83
CA HIS A 227 17.20 -1.78 16.70
C HIS A 227 18.35 -2.27 17.59
N GLU A 228 19.60 -2.20 17.12
CA GLU A 228 20.77 -2.66 17.87
C GLU A 228 21.35 -1.57 18.79
N ASP A 229 21.60 -0.38 18.23
CA ASP A 229 22.32 0.70 18.91
C ASP A 229 21.46 1.91 19.26
N ASN A 230 20.16 1.93 18.88
CA ASN A 230 19.28 3.11 18.96
C ASN A 230 19.85 4.36 18.26
N LEU A 231 20.69 4.16 17.23
CA LEU A 231 21.27 5.22 16.41
C LEU A 231 20.73 5.17 14.98
N CYS A 232 20.76 6.31 14.31
CA CYS A 232 20.45 6.44 12.88
C CYS A 232 21.50 7.31 12.21
N ASP A 233 22.14 6.82 11.16
CA ASP A 233 23.09 7.58 10.34
C ASP A 233 22.69 7.53 8.87
N VAL A 234 21.68 8.33 8.54
CA VAL A 234 21.13 8.40 7.17
C VAL A 234 22.15 9.03 6.22
N PHE A 235 22.83 10.09 6.64
CA PHE A 235 23.77 10.83 5.79
C PHE A 235 25.03 10.01 5.50
N GLY A 236 25.67 9.45 6.53
CA GLY A 236 26.87 8.63 6.38
C GLY A 236 26.58 7.36 5.58
N TYR A 237 25.45 6.70 5.83
CA TYR A 237 25.07 5.52 5.05
C TYR A 237 24.73 5.86 3.60
N THR A 238 24.03 6.98 3.34
CA THR A 238 23.77 7.45 1.96
C THR A 238 25.07 7.73 1.21
N LYS A 239 26.05 8.37 1.85
CA LYS A 239 27.39 8.60 1.28
C LYS A 239 28.09 7.28 0.97
N LYS A 240 28.03 6.30 1.88
CA LYS A 240 28.58 4.94 1.66
C LYS A 240 27.94 4.27 0.45
N MET A 241 26.61 4.31 0.33
CA MET A 241 25.90 3.72 -0.82
C MET A 241 26.25 4.39 -2.15
N ARG A 242 26.38 5.73 -2.17
CA ARG A 242 26.78 6.47 -3.39
C ARG A 242 28.20 6.14 -3.85
N ASN A 243 29.10 5.89 -2.90
CA ASN A 243 30.44 5.41 -3.20
C ASN A 243 30.40 3.97 -3.74
N ALA A 244 29.46 3.14 -3.28
CA ALA A 244 29.30 1.75 -3.72
C ALA A 244 28.61 1.61 -5.09
N ARG A 245 27.64 2.45 -5.43
CA ARG A 245 26.98 2.42 -6.74
C ARG A 245 26.53 3.82 -7.14
N LYS A 246 26.75 4.16 -8.40
CA LYS A 246 26.37 5.48 -8.93
C LYS A 246 24.86 5.65 -8.95
N GLY A 247 24.37 6.83 -8.55
CA GLY A 247 22.96 7.18 -8.60
C GLY A 247 22.10 6.68 -7.44
N MET A 248 22.70 6.07 -6.41
CA MET A 248 21.96 5.62 -5.21
C MET A 248 21.27 6.80 -4.51
N ILE A 249 19.95 6.63 -4.29
CA ILE A 249 19.01 7.66 -3.86
C ILE A 249 18.99 8.83 -4.84
N GLU A 250 17.95 8.89 -5.67
CA GLU A 250 17.82 9.91 -6.70
C GLU A 250 17.51 11.25 -6.04
N THR A 251 18.55 12.08 -5.90
CA THR A 251 18.38 13.52 -5.67
C THR A 251 18.51 14.20 -7.01
N VAL A 252 17.44 14.82 -7.48
CA VAL A 252 17.53 15.76 -8.60
C VAL A 252 18.16 17.05 -8.07
N VAL A 253 19.44 17.05 -7.72
CA VAL A 253 20.46 17.77 -8.50
C VAL A 253 20.07 19.05 -9.25
N CYS A 254 19.12 19.91 -8.85
CA CYS A 254 19.01 21.28 -9.34
C CYS A 254 20.38 21.96 -9.15
N LYS A 255 21.19 21.94 -10.20
CA LYS A 255 22.48 22.66 -10.29
C LYS A 255 22.35 24.18 -10.07
N ALA A 256 21.14 24.69 -9.87
CA ALA A 256 20.86 26.08 -9.51
C ALA A 256 21.48 26.52 -8.17
N ASN A 257 21.66 25.61 -7.20
CA ASN A 257 22.15 26.00 -5.86
C ASN A 257 23.66 26.31 -5.78
N ILE A 258 24.46 25.98 -6.80
CA ILE A 258 25.92 26.25 -6.77
C ILE A 258 26.29 27.56 -7.50
N ILE A 259 25.42 28.10 -8.36
CA ILE A 259 25.71 29.35 -9.08
C ILE A 259 25.45 30.59 -8.18
N PHE A 260 24.52 30.50 -7.23
CA PHE A 260 24.13 31.65 -6.39
C PHE A 260 25.02 31.92 -5.17
N LEU A 261 25.80 30.94 -4.69
CA LEU A 261 26.72 31.15 -3.55
C LEU A 261 28.09 31.70 -3.96
N ASN A 262 28.47 31.62 -5.24
CA ASN A 262 29.74 32.17 -5.73
C ASN A 262 29.62 33.57 -6.35
N SER A 263 28.42 34.18 -6.36
CA SER A 263 28.18 35.49 -6.99
C SER A 263 27.91 36.64 -6.01
N THR A 264 27.89 36.40 -4.69
CA THR A 264 27.69 37.45 -3.66
C THR A 264 28.96 38.24 -3.31
N SER A 265 29.84 38.49 -4.28
CA SER A 265 30.96 39.43 -4.14
C SER A 265 30.90 40.60 -5.13
N LEU A 266 29.74 40.90 -5.70
CA LEU A 266 29.55 42.15 -6.43
C LEU A 266 29.05 43.25 -5.47
N SER A 267 29.99 44.06 -4.97
CA SER A 267 29.69 45.32 -4.30
C SER A 267 28.96 46.26 -5.27
N ILE A 268 27.65 46.45 -5.08
CA ILE A 268 26.87 47.45 -5.82
C ILE A 268 26.75 48.69 -4.94
N HIS A 269 27.43 49.76 -5.36
CA HIS A 269 27.29 51.11 -4.83
C HIS A 269 25.85 51.60 -5.01
N PHE A 270 25.21 52.01 -3.91
CA PHE A 270 23.91 52.66 -3.92
C PHE A 270 24.04 54.11 -4.38
N HIS A 271 23.54 54.44 -5.57
CA HIS A 271 23.14 55.80 -5.90
C HIS A 271 21.81 55.80 -6.66
N CYS A 272 20.79 56.37 -5.99
CA CYS A 272 19.57 56.98 -6.53
C CYS A 272 18.79 56.24 -7.64
N PHE A 273 17.75 55.48 -7.30
CA PHE A 273 16.52 55.32 -8.11
C PHE A 273 15.31 55.02 -7.20
N PRO A 274 14.06 55.35 -7.59
CA PRO A 274 12.93 55.56 -6.69
C PRO A 274 12.21 54.27 -6.28
N PHE A 275 11.39 54.39 -5.23
CA PHE A 275 10.60 53.41 -4.47
C PHE A 275 9.81 52.32 -5.25
N PHE A 276 9.84 52.27 -6.57
CA PHE A 276 9.02 51.34 -7.38
C PHE A 276 9.65 49.96 -7.59
N VAL A 277 10.97 49.81 -7.41
CA VAL A 277 11.68 48.53 -7.68
C VAL A 277 11.64 47.57 -6.48
N VAL A 278 11.39 48.06 -5.26
CA VAL A 278 11.34 47.22 -4.05
C VAL A 278 10.09 46.32 -4.03
N SER A 279 8.95 46.79 -4.56
CA SER A 279 7.73 45.96 -4.63
C SER A 279 7.81 44.85 -5.67
N ILE A 280 8.47 45.08 -6.81
CA ILE A 280 8.66 44.05 -7.85
C ILE A 280 9.64 42.97 -7.36
N LEU A 281 10.64 43.34 -6.56
CA LEU A 281 11.54 42.36 -5.93
C LEU A 281 10.84 41.54 -4.83
N PHE A 282 9.88 42.10 -4.10
CA PHE A 282 9.10 41.37 -3.09
C PHE A 282 8.04 40.44 -3.71
N GLU A 283 7.42 40.86 -4.81
CA GLU A 283 6.54 40.00 -5.62
C GLU A 283 7.34 38.92 -6.36
N CYS A 284 8.54 39.22 -6.85
CA CYS A 284 9.43 38.18 -7.36
C CYS A 284 9.88 37.23 -6.25
N PHE A 285 10.14 37.69 -5.02
CA PHE A 285 10.52 36.79 -3.92
C PHE A 285 9.38 35.85 -3.50
N THR A 286 8.14 36.33 -3.51
CA THR A 286 6.96 35.49 -3.24
C THR A 286 6.60 34.60 -4.44
N CYS A 287 6.76 35.06 -5.67
CA CYS A 287 6.54 34.25 -6.86
C CYS A 287 7.64 33.18 -7.01
N ILE A 288 8.90 33.51 -6.68
CA ILE A 288 10.01 32.57 -6.62
C ILE A 288 9.81 31.59 -5.46
N CYS A 289 9.42 32.02 -4.25
CA CYS A 289 9.05 31.10 -3.15
C CYS A 289 7.85 30.20 -3.49
N SER A 290 6.88 30.70 -4.28
CA SER A 290 5.75 29.90 -4.79
C SER A 290 6.21 28.91 -5.86
N PHE A 291 7.17 29.28 -6.70
CA PHE A 291 7.80 28.38 -7.67
C PHE A 291 8.72 27.34 -7.01
N PHE A 292 9.27 27.66 -5.83
CA PHE A 292 10.11 26.78 -5.02
C PHE A 292 9.31 25.64 -4.32
N THR A 293 7.98 25.63 -4.40
CA THR A 293 7.16 24.51 -3.90
C THR A 293 7.05 23.32 -4.86
N SER A 294 7.75 23.34 -6.01
CA SER A 294 7.77 22.23 -6.98
C SER A 294 9.14 21.55 -7.13
N LEU A 295 10.06 21.71 -6.17
CA LEU A 295 11.41 21.14 -6.26
C LEU A 295 11.43 19.63 -5.97
N SER A 296 11.54 18.84 -7.04
CA SER A 296 11.83 17.39 -7.08
C SER A 296 13.21 16.98 -6.53
N PHE A 297 13.87 17.84 -5.73
CA PHE A 297 15.19 17.59 -5.13
C PHE A 297 15.09 16.77 -3.84
N SER A 298 13.91 16.75 -3.17
CA SER A 298 13.80 16.48 -1.73
C SER A 298 13.03 15.21 -1.34
N ASP A 299 12.27 14.57 -2.22
CA ASP A 299 11.20 13.68 -1.74
C ASP A 299 11.69 12.33 -1.23
N GLN A 300 12.61 11.66 -1.93
CA GLN A 300 13.10 10.34 -1.48
C GLN A 300 13.98 10.44 -0.23
N TYR A 301 14.83 11.46 -0.13
CA TYR A 301 15.72 11.62 1.02
C TYR A 301 14.95 12.05 2.27
N LYS A 302 14.02 13.01 2.15
CA LYS A 302 13.10 13.40 3.23
C LYS A 302 12.23 12.23 3.66
N PHE A 303 11.74 11.45 2.70
CA PHE A 303 10.91 10.28 2.98
C PHE A 303 11.64 9.20 3.82
N ILE A 304 12.97 9.05 3.68
CA ILE A 304 13.75 8.17 4.56
C ILE A 304 13.63 8.63 6.01
N TYR A 305 13.79 9.93 6.29
CA TYR A 305 13.63 10.48 7.63
C TYR A 305 12.21 10.31 8.16
N GLU A 306 11.19 10.61 7.34
CA GLU A 306 9.78 10.39 7.70
C GLU A 306 9.51 8.91 8.04
N CYS A 307 10.14 7.98 7.32
CA CYS A 307 10.07 6.54 7.61
C CYS A 307 10.71 6.15 8.94
N LEU A 308 11.89 6.67 9.22
CA LEU A 308 12.60 6.38 10.47
C LEU A 308 11.90 7.00 11.67
N GLU A 309 11.43 8.25 11.55
CA GLU A 309 10.64 8.92 12.59
C GLU A 309 9.36 8.13 12.88
N GLU A 310 8.60 7.75 11.85
CA GLU A 310 7.39 6.97 12.04
C GLU A 310 7.67 5.63 12.74
N ALA A 311 8.72 4.92 12.30
CA ALA A 311 9.08 3.64 12.91
C ALA A 311 9.47 3.80 14.39
N PHE A 312 10.17 4.88 14.73
CA PHE A 312 10.57 5.19 16.11
C PHE A 312 9.37 5.52 16.99
N ILE A 313 8.47 6.41 16.55
CA ILE A 313 7.29 6.80 17.33
C ILE A 313 6.31 5.62 17.46
N ARG A 314 6.18 4.78 16.42
CA ARG A 314 5.32 3.59 16.42
C ARG A 314 5.85 2.50 17.36
N GLY A 315 7.13 2.19 17.25
CA GLY A 315 7.71 1.02 17.93
C GLY A 315 7.07 -0.29 17.48
N LYS A 316 7.18 -1.33 18.33
CA LYS A 316 6.57 -2.64 18.09
C LYS A 316 5.13 -2.67 18.61
N THR A 317 4.17 -2.71 17.70
CA THR A 317 2.72 -2.72 18.01
C THR A 317 2.05 -4.06 17.78
N TRP A 318 2.69 -4.97 17.06
CA TRP A 318 2.15 -6.29 16.72
C TRP A 318 2.61 -7.37 17.70
N PHE A 319 1.76 -8.37 17.89
CA PHE A 319 2.01 -9.55 18.71
C PHE A 319 1.25 -10.76 18.15
N ALA A 320 1.64 -11.97 18.56
CA ALA A 320 1.01 -13.21 18.14
C ALA A 320 -0.41 -13.34 18.70
N VAL A 321 -1.30 -14.02 17.97
CA VAL A 321 -2.71 -14.21 18.39
C VAL A 321 -2.81 -14.88 19.77
N ASP A 322 -1.90 -15.81 20.08
CA ASP A 322 -1.87 -16.53 21.37
C ASP A 322 -1.64 -15.60 22.57
N GLU A 323 -0.92 -14.50 22.36
CA GLU A 323 -0.61 -13.51 23.41
C GLU A 323 -1.74 -12.49 23.62
N LEU A 324 -2.78 -12.49 22.78
CA LEU A 324 -3.80 -11.44 22.74
C LEU A 324 -4.48 -11.22 24.09
N SER A 325 -4.97 -12.28 24.72
CA SER A 325 -5.64 -12.20 26.02
C SER A 325 -4.73 -11.66 27.12
N GLN A 326 -3.45 -12.02 27.11
CA GLN A 326 -2.47 -11.54 28.09
C GLN A 326 -2.13 -10.07 27.85
N LYS A 327 -1.89 -9.68 26.58
CA LYS A 327 -1.59 -8.30 26.19
C LYS A 327 -2.75 -7.36 26.46
N MET A 328 -3.99 -7.79 26.25
CA MET A 328 -5.18 -7.00 26.57
C MET A 328 -5.30 -6.72 28.07
N LYS A 329 -5.04 -7.73 28.92
CA LYS A 329 -5.01 -7.56 30.38
C LYS A 329 -3.91 -6.56 30.78
N PHE A 330 -2.70 -6.72 30.26
CA PHE A 330 -1.60 -5.80 30.53
C PHE A 330 -1.93 -4.37 30.10
N LYS A 331 -2.49 -4.19 28.89
CA LYS A 331 -2.87 -2.86 28.37
C LYS A 331 -4.01 -2.19 29.12
N ALA A 332 -4.83 -2.96 29.82
CA ALA A 332 -5.91 -2.44 30.64
C ALA A 332 -5.42 -1.89 32.00
N ILE A 333 -4.24 -2.31 32.46
CA ILE A 333 -3.65 -1.81 33.71
C ILE A 333 -3.27 -0.35 33.54
N LYS A 334 -3.64 0.47 34.53
CA LYS A 334 -3.26 1.88 34.59
C LYS A 334 -1.83 2.01 35.07
N ASN A 335 -1.05 2.86 34.41
CA ASN A 335 0.25 3.23 34.95
C ASN A 335 0.06 4.12 36.18
N ALA A 336 0.75 3.78 37.28
CA ALA A 336 0.67 4.50 38.55
C ALA A 336 1.07 5.98 38.42
N ALA A 337 2.00 6.30 37.52
CA ALA A 337 2.53 7.66 37.34
C ALA A 337 1.66 8.54 36.45
N THR A 338 1.12 8.02 35.34
CA THR A 338 0.37 8.81 34.35
C THR A 338 -1.14 8.69 34.50
N GLN A 339 -1.64 7.75 35.30
CA GLN A 339 -3.07 7.41 35.45
C GLN A 339 -3.79 7.06 34.13
N GLN A 340 -3.03 6.87 33.05
CA GLN A 340 -3.53 6.53 31.73
C GLN A 340 -3.30 5.04 31.45
N ASN A 341 -4.23 4.46 30.68
CA ASN A 341 -4.09 3.11 30.16
C ASN A 341 -3.18 3.11 28.93
N GLU A 342 -2.52 1.98 28.64
CA GLU A 342 -1.75 1.79 27.41
C GLU A 342 -2.60 2.05 26.15
N PHE A 343 -3.89 1.66 26.16
CA PHE A 343 -4.82 1.95 25.06
C PHE A 343 -4.95 3.46 24.77
N GLN A 344 -4.95 4.28 25.83
CA GLN A 344 -5.04 5.73 25.69
C GLN A 344 -3.75 6.30 25.10
N HIS A 345 -2.61 5.79 25.55
CA HIS A 345 -1.30 6.21 25.05
C HIS A 345 -1.09 5.81 23.57
N GLU A 346 -1.51 4.61 23.17
CA GLU A 346 -1.52 4.20 21.77
C GLU A 346 -2.44 5.08 20.92
N TYR A 347 -3.67 5.30 21.37
CA TYR A 347 -4.61 6.12 20.62
C TYR A 347 -4.09 7.55 20.43
N GLN A 348 -3.51 8.17 21.46
CA GLN A 348 -2.86 9.48 21.34
C GLN A 348 -1.69 9.49 20.36
N ARG A 349 -0.89 8.40 20.30
CA ARG A 349 0.16 8.26 19.29
C ARG A 349 -0.41 8.20 17.87
N ILE A 350 -1.50 7.47 17.65
CA ILE A 350 -2.20 7.45 16.35
C ILE A 350 -2.65 8.85 15.96
N LEU A 351 -3.25 9.60 16.89
CA LEU A 351 -3.70 10.97 16.64
C LEU A 351 -2.55 11.91 16.25
N LYS A 352 -1.38 11.76 16.89
CA LYS A 352 -0.18 12.55 16.56
C LYS A 352 0.40 12.20 15.18
N MET A 353 0.30 10.93 14.77
CA MET A 353 0.80 10.47 13.47
C MET A 353 -0.17 10.67 12.31
N THR A 354 -1.45 10.92 12.58
CA THR A 354 -2.46 11.04 11.52
C THR A 354 -2.25 12.36 10.80
N SER A 355 -2.00 12.29 9.49
CA SER A 355 -1.88 13.48 8.64
C SER A 355 -3.18 14.28 8.64
N ARG A 356 -3.06 15.60 8.78
CA ARG A 356 -4.20 16.51 8.62
C ARG A 356 -4.29 16.92 7.15
N PHE A 357 -5.48 16.77 6.57
CA PHE A 357 -5.75 17.27 5.23
C PHE A 357 -5.95 18.78 5.25
N SER A 358 -5.37 19.46 4.26
CA SER A 358 -5.60 20.87 4.03
C SER A 358 -6.95 21.09 3.33
N ILE A 359 -7.44 22.34 3.34
CA ILE A 359 -8.64 22.72 2.58
C ILE A 359 -8.43 22.48 1.07
N GLY A 360 -7.19 22.64 0.58
CA GLY A 360 -6.83 22.38 -0.81
C GLY A 360 -6.97 20.90 -1.20
N ASP A 361 -6.66 19.97 -0.28
CA ASP A 361 -6.82 18.54 -0.53
C ASP A 361 -8.31 18.11 -0.61
N CYS A 362 -9.21 18.91 -0.04
CA CYS A 362 -10.64 18.68 0.06
C CYS A 362 -11.46 19.67 -0.80
N ALA A 363 -10.84 20.24 -1.83
CA ALA A 363 -11.43 21.33 -2.61
C ALA A 363 -12.77 20.93 -3.25
N GLY A 364 -12.90 19.70 -3.75
CA GLY A 364 -14.13 19.21 -4.40
C GLY A 364 -15.39 19.31 -3.54
N GLY A 365 -15.31 18.98 -2.26
CA GLY A 365 -16.47 19.04 -1.36
C GLY A 365 -16.73 20.41 -0.74
N HIS A 366 -15.76 21.33 -0.80
CA HIS A 366 -15.94 22.73 -0.40
C HIS A 366 -16.50 23.64 -1.51
N ARG A 367 -16.73 23.10 -2.72
CA ARG A 367 -17.41 23.83 -3.79
C ARG A 367 -18.82 24.25 -3.36
N ILE A 368 -19.27 25.40 -3.85
CA ILE A 368 -20.57 26.01 -3.49
C ILE A 368 -21.72 25.05 -3.78
N GLU A 369 -21.67 24.37 -4.93
CA GLU A 369 -22.62 23.35 -5.40
C GLU A 369 -22.64 22.04 -4.60
N ASN A 370 -21.60 21.77 -3.79
CA ASN A 370 -21.45 20.50 -3.05
C ASN A 370 -21.55 20.70 -1.53
N ARG A 371 -21.56 21.95 -1.06
CA ARG A 371 -21.50 22.27 0.36
C ARG A 371 -22.73 21.77 1.12
N ASP A 372 -23.89 21.82 0.48
CA ASP A 372 -25.17 21.33 0.99
C ASP A 372 -25.31 19.79 0.90
N LYS A 373 -24.45 19.11 0.14
CA LYS A 373 -24.41 17.64 0.06
C LYS A 373 -23.69 16.98 1.23
N ASN A 374 -23.08 17.76 2.13
CA ASN A 374 -22.39 17.28 3.32
C ASN A 374 -23.22 17.53 4.57
N ARG A 375 -23.37 16.54 5.46
CA ARG A 375 -24.01 16.78 6.77
C ARG A 375 -23.19 17.71 7.66
N ASP A 376 -21.87 17.60 7.59
CA ASP A 376 -20.93 18.42 8.34
C ASP A 376 -19.80 18.90 7.43
N VAL A 377 -19.72 20.22 7.27
CA VAL A 377 -18.77 20.94 6.42
C VAL A 377 -17.32 20.76 6.89
N SER A 378 -17.10 20.38 8.15
CA SER A 378 -15.74 20.07 8.65
C SER A 378 -15.28 18.65 8.27
N THR A 379 -16.18 17.82 7.74
CA THR A 379 -15.95 16.38 7.51
C THR A 379 -16.02 16.03 6.03
N VAL A 380 -15.31 16.78 5.21
CA VAL A 380 -15.27 16.60 3.76
C VAL A 380 -14.23 15.53 3.37
N PRO A 381 -14.52 14.64 2.39
CA PRO A 381 -13.54 13.68 1.90
C PRO A 381 -12.46 14.37 1.05
N PRO A 382 -11.20 13.93 1.14
CA PRO A 382 -10.13 14.41 0.26
C PRO A 382 -10.34 13.93 -1.19
N ASP A 383 -9.98 14.77 -2.16
CA ASP A 383 -10.23 14.53 -3.58
C ASP A 383 -9.53 13.26 -4.11
N ASN A 384 -8.35 12.92 -3.58
CA ASN A 384 -7.60 11.72 -3.98
C ASN A 384 -8.27 10.40 -3.60
N PHE A 385 -9.14 10.42 -2.58
CA PHE A 385 -9.78 9.22 -2.04
C PHE A 385 -11.29 9.21 -2.20
N ARG A 386 -11.90 10.23 -2.82
CA ARG A 386 -13.36 10.27 -3.01
C ARG A 386 -13.80 9.39 -4.19
N PRO A 387 -14.98 8.76 -4.11
CA PRO A 387 -15.65 8.18 -5.27
C PRO A 387 -16.19 9.28 -6.19
N TYR A 388 -16.13 9.02 -7.49
CA TYR A 388 -16.63 9.92 -8.53
C TYR A 388 -17.91 9.34 -9.12
N LEU A 389 -18.97 10.13 -9.16
CA LEU A 389 -20.23 9.74 -9.79
C LEU A 389 -20.14 9.94 -11.31
N THR A 390 -20.60 8.93 -12.05
CA THR A 390 -20.69 8.95 -13.52
C THR A 390 -22.15 8.99 -13.98
N THR A 391 -23.07 8.47 -13.17
CA THR A 391 -24.50 8.52 -13.41
C THR A 391 -25.09 9.77 -12.76
N PHE A 392 -25.36 10.79 -13.58
CA PHE A 392 -25.99 12.04 -13.16
C PHE A 392 -27.51 11.89 -13.06
N GLN A 393 -28.09 12.38 -11.96
CA GLN A 393 -29.54 12.35 -11.72
C GLN A 393 -30.25 13.52 -12.40
N HIS A 394 -29.59 14.68 -12.46
CA HIS A 394 -30.13 15.93 -13.01
C HIS A 394 -29.04 16.67 -13.78
N ASN A 395 -29.43 17.64 -14.61
CA ASN A 395 -28.46 18.46 -15.34
C ASN A 395 -27.55 19.28 -14.41
N ASP A 396 -28.05 19.62 -13.22
CA ASP A 396 -27.31 20.35 -12.18
C ASP A 396 -26.62 19.41 -11.17
N SER A 397 -26.65 18.09 -11.41
CA SER A 397 -25.99 17.13 -10.50
C SER A 397 -24.48 17.08 -10.74
N THR A 398 -23.73 17.17 -9.65
CA THR A 398 -22.26 17.13 -9.65
C THR A 398 -21.73 15.70 -9.54
N ASP A 399 -20.43 15.52 -9.82
CA ASP A 399 -19.72 14.24 -9.67
C ASP A 399 -19.48 13.82 -8.19
N TYR A 400 -20.06 14.57 -7.25
CA TYR A 400 -19.69 14.57 -5.84
C TYR A 400 -20.72 13.85 -4.97
N VAL A 401 -20.19 12.99 -4.11
CA VAL A 401 -20.89 12.40 -2.97
C VAL A 401 -19.93 12.35 -1.78
N ASN A 402 -20.45 12.57 -0.57
CA ASN A 402 -19.66 12.46 0.64
C ASN A 402 -19.34 10.99 0.95
N GLY A 403 -18.25 10.50 0.37
CA GLY A 403 -17.74 9.16 0.59
C GLY A 403 -16.22 9.10 0.43
N VAL A 404 -15.61 8.05 0.98
CA VAL A 404 -14.17 7.83 0.89
C VAL A 404 -13.87 6.35 0.62
N PHE A 405 -12.93 6.08 -0.27
CA PHE A 405 -12.37 4.75 -0.44
C PHE A 405 -11.46 4.42 0.74
N VAL A 406 -11.70 3.27 1.36
CA VAL A 406 -10.85 2.74 2.42
C VAL A 406 -10.24 1.42 1.94
N ASP A 407 -8.94 1.30 2.13
CA ASP A 407 -8.19 0.09 1.81
C ASP A 407 -8.51 -1.02 2.81
N SER A 408 -8.50 -2.26 2.33
CA SER A 408 -8.59 -3.45 3.17
C SER A 408 -7.20 -4.08 3.32
N PHE A 409 -7.10 -5.20 4.03
CA PHE A 409 -5.85 -5.94 4.15
C PHE A 409 -5.37 -6.51 2.80
N ASN A 410 -6.29 -7.00 1.97
CA ASN A 410 -5.95 -7.72 0.73
C ASN A 410 -6.02 -6.87 -0.54
N ARG A 411 -6.76 -5.76 -0.51
CA ARG A 411 -7.02 -4.94 -1.71
C ARG A 411 -7.15 -3.47 -1.36
N SER A 412 -6.58 -2.63 -2.20
CA SER A 412 -6.86 -1.19 -2.16
C SER A 412 -8.31 -0.91 -2.62
N ARG A 413 -8.93 0.14 -2.06
CA ARG A 413 -10.29 0.61 -2.37
C ARG A 413 -11.39 -0.46 -2.24
N GLU A 414 -11.25 -1.36 -1.27
CA GLU A 414 -12.23 -2.44 -1.05
C GLU A 414 -13.50 -1.95 -0.34
N TYR A 415 -13.41 -0.88 0.44
CA TYR A 415 -14.53 -0.28 1.16
C TYR A 415 -14.83 1.12 0.63
N ILE A 416 -16.11 1.48 0.58
CA ILE A 416 -16.56 2.85 0.36
C ILE A 416 -17.31 3.27 1.62
N VAL A 417 -16.73 4.15 2.41
CA VAL A 417 -17.36 4.68 3.62
C VAL A 417 -18.12 5.94 3.27
N THR A 418 -19.42 5.98 3.56
CA THR A 418 -20.28 7.14 3.33
C THR A 418 -21.14 7.45 4.55
N GLU A 419 -21.59 8.70 4.61
CA GLU A 419 -22.58 9.12 5.61
C GLU A 419 -23.99 8.67 5.23
N TRP A 420 -24.93 8.80 6.17
CA TRP A 420 -26.32 8.49 5.87
C TRP A 420 -26.83 9.50 4.83
N PRO A 421 -27.47 9.08 3.73
CA PRO A 421 -27.90 10.02 2.70
C PRO A 421 -28.96 10.99 3.24
N MET A 422 -28.89 12.25 2.83
CA MET A 422 -29.90 13.27 3.12
C MET A 422 -31.01 13.20 2.06
N PRO A 423 -32.21 13.78 2.28
CA PRO A 423 -33.33 13.66 1.36
C PRO A 423 -32.97 14.01 -0.11
N HIS A 424 -32.14 15.03 -0.32
CA HIS A 424 -31.66 15.45 -1.63
C HIS A 424 -30.46 14.65 -2.17
N THR A 425 -29.74 13.88 -1.33
CA THR A 425 -28.59 13.06 -1.75
C THR A 425 -28.88 11.55 -1.81
N VAL A 426 -30.12 11.11 -1.52
CA VAL A 426 -30.54 9.71 -1.65
C VAL A 426 -30.31 9.16 -3.07
N ALA A 427 -30.60 9.95 -4.09
CA ALA A 427 -30.41 9.52 -5.48
C ALA A 427 -28.90 9.43 -5.85
N ASP A 428 -28.08 10.33 -5.31
CA ASP A 428 -26.62 10.30 -5.47
C ASP A 428 -26.01 9.06 -4.79
N CYS A 429 -26.57 8.62 -3.65
CA CYS A 429 -26.17 7.38 -2.98
C CYS A 429 -26.45 6.13 -3.83
N TRP A 430 -27.57 6.07 -4.54
CA TRP A 430 -27.83 4.98 -5.50
C TRP A 430 -26.92 5.04 -6.72
N SER A 431 -26.55 6.24 -7.17
CA SER A 431 -25.54 6.43 -8.22
C SER A 431 -24.19 5.87 -7.78
N LEU A 432 -23.77 6.14 -6.54
CA LEU A 432 -22.56 5.59 -5.94
C LEU A 432 -22.57 4.05 -5.93
N ILE A 433 -23.66 3.44 -5.43
CA ILE A 433 -23.81 1.97 -5.35
C ILE A 433 -23.77 1.34 -6.74
N TYR A 434 -24.44 1.95 -7.72
CA TYR A 434 -24.52 1.42 -9.08
C TYR A 434 -23.20 1.59 -9.83
N ASP A 435 -22.60 2.77 -9.81
CA ASP A 435 -21.42 3.12 -10.62
C ASP A 435 -20.18 2.33 -10.17
N HIS A 436 -20.01 2.16 -8.85
CA HIS A 436 -18.89 1.39 -8.29
C HIS A 436 -19.17 -0.11 -8.16
N ASN A 437 -20.31 -0.61 -8.68
CA ASN A 437 -20.68 -2.03 -8.58
C ASN A 437 -20.70 -2.56 -7.13
N CYS A 438 -21.30 -1.82 -6.20
CA CYS A 438 -21.41 -2.26 -4.81
C CYS A 438 -22.45 -3.39 -4.69
N ASN A 439 -21.97 -4.63 -4.61
CA ASN A 439 -22.82 -5.82 -4.40
C ASN A 439 -23.25 -6.00 -2.93
N SER A 440 -22.54 -5.36 -2.00
CA SER A 440 -22.80 -5.42 -0.56
C SER A 440 -22.90 -4.01 0.01
N VAL A 441 -23.96 -3.74 0.77
CA VAL A 441 -24.14 -2.49 1.52
C VAL A 441 -24.31 -2.84 2.99
N VAL A 442 -23.46 -2.28 3.85
CA VAL A 442 -23.47 -2.51 5.30
C VAL A 442 -23.95 -1.23 5.97
N VAL A 443 -25.06 -1.31 6.68
CA VAL A 443 -25.69 -0.19 7.37
C VAL A 443 -25.49 -0.35 8.88
N LEU A 444 -24.66 0.51 9.47
CA LEU A 444 -24.22 0.42 10.87
C LEU A 444 -25.10 1.20 11.85
N ALA A 445 -26.31 1.56 11.43
CA ALA A 445 -27.25 2.33 12.23
C ALA A 445 -28.70 1.89 11.98
N ASN A 446 -29.54 2.08 12.99
CA ASN A 446 -30.98 1.84 12.90
C ASN A 446 -31.76 3.08 13.41
N PRO A 447 -31.66 4.22 12.70
CA PRO A 447 -32.48 5.39 13.00
C PRO A 447 -33.94 5.15 12.59
N GLU A 448 -34.87 5.83 13.26
CA GLU A 448 -36.25 5.92 12.80
C GLU A 448 -36.32 6.83 11.56
N ASP A 449 -37.27 6.52 10.67
CA ASP A 449 -37.45 7.26 9.42
C ASP A 449 -37.83 8.72 9.72
N SER A 450 -36.98 9.65 9.30
CA SER A 450 -37.09 11.07 9.60
C SER A 450 -36.46 11.90 8.48
N ASN A 451 -36.74 13.21 8.43
CA ASN A 451 -36.07 14.09 7.47
C ASN A 451 -34.55 14.10 7.62
N THR A 452 -34.06 13.85 8.84
CA THR A 452 -32.62 13.75 9.12
C THR A 452 -32.05 12.42 8.61
N TYR A 453 -32.77 11.32 8.80
CA TYR A 453 -32.35 9.98 8.38
C TYR A 453 -33.44 9.33 7.52
N PRO A 454 -33.56 9.76 6.24
CA PRO A 454 -34.58 9.20 5.36
C PRO A 454 -34.26 7.75 5.03
N SER A 455 -35.29 6.92 4.93
CA SER A 455 -35.17 5.58 4.38
C SER A 455 -34.80 5.65 2.89
N PHE A 456 -33.60 5.14 2.55
CA PHE A 456 -33.06 5.16 1.20
C PHE A 456 -33.18 3.82 0.46
N TRP A 457 -33.83 2.81 1.04
CA TRP A 457 -34.15 1.54 0.40
C TRP A 457 -35.66 1.24 0.53
N PRO A 458 -36.24 0.37 -0.32
CA PRO A 458 -37.67 0.06 -0.22
C PRO A 458 -37.99 -0.63 1.10
N THR A 459 -39.11 -0.23 1.73
CA THR A 459 -39.60 -0.89 2.95
C THR A 459 -40.23 -2.24 2.61
N GLU A 460 -40.41 -3.13 3.60
CA GLU A 460 -41.04 -4.46 3.38
C GLU A 460 -42.43 -4.39 2.76
N LYS A 461 -43.14 -3.28 2.97
CA LYS A 461 -44.47 -3.04 2.39
C LYS A 461 -44.41 -2.67 0.90
N GLU A 462 -43.26 -2.16 0.45
CA GLU A 462 -43.06 -1.65 -0.90
C GLU A 462 -42.20 -2.62 -1.72
N LYS A 463 -42.83 -3.38 -2.61
CA LYS A 463 -42.09 -4.29 -3.51
C LYS A 463 -41.14 -3.54 -4.46
N ARG A 464 -41.43 -2.28 -4.78
CA ARG A 464 -40.59 -1.43 -5.64
C ARG A 464 -40.70 0.03 -5.25
N ARG A 465 -39.58 0.75 -5.28
CA ARG A 465 -39.51 2.20 -5.04
C ARG A 465 -38.59 2.88 -6.06
N LYS A 466 -38.98 4.07 -6.51
CA LYS A 466 -38.14 4.91 -7.39
C LYS A 466 -37.30 5.86 -6.55
N PHE A 467 -36.03 6.00 -6.91
CA PHE A 467 -35.08 6.90 -6.29
C PHE A 467 -34.46 7.79 -7.37
N GLY A 468 -34.91 9.05 -7.41
CA GLY A 468 -34.60 9.95 -8.51
C GLY A 468 -35.24 9.53 -9.84
N PRO A 469 -34.89 10.21 -10.95
CA PRO A 469 -35.42 9.89 -12.28
C PRO A 469 -34.77 8.64 -12.90
N VAL A 470 -33.59 8.24 -12.41
CA VAL A 470 -32.76 7.19 -13.03
C VAL A 470 -33.02 5.81 -12.44
N PHE A 471 -33.15 5.68 -11.11
CA PHE A 471 -33.12 4.37 -10.46
C PHE A 471 -34.49 3.89 -9.98
N THR A 472 -34.79 2.62 -10.28
CA THR A 472 -35.91 1.89 -9.67
C THR A 472 -35.36 0.68 -8.95
N VAL A 473 -35.66 0.56 -7.66
CA VAL A 473 -35.14 -0.52 -6.81
C VAL A 473 -36.30 -1.44 -6.41
N GLU A 474 -36.09 -2.74 -6.57
CA GLU A 474 -37.08 -3.79 -6.32
C GLU A 474 -36.60 -4.71 -5.20
N LEU A 475 -37.47 -4.98 -4.24
CA LEU A 475 -37.20 -5.89 -3.14
C LEU A 475 -37.39 -7.33 -3.62
N ILE A 476 -36.33 -8.14 -3.59
CA ILE A 476 -36.38 -9.57 -3.95
C ILE A 476 -36.73 -10.40 -2.71
N SER A 477 -35.98 -10.21 -1.62
CA SER A 477 -36.18 -10.96 -0.38
C SER A 477 -35.69 -10.16 0.83
N CYS A 478 -36.24 -10.47 2.01
CA CYS A 478 -35.78 -9.95 3.29
C CYS A 478 -35.61 -11.10 4.29
N CYS A 479 -34.59 -11.00 5.15
CA CYS A 479 -34.28 -11.97 6.19
C CYS A 479 -34.00 -11.25 7.50
N HIS A 480 -34.55 -11.75 8.59
CA HIS A 480 -34.39 -11.20 9.92
C HIS A 480 -33.66 -12.20 10.81
N TYR A 481 -32.46 -11.84 11.23
CA TYR A 481 -31.64 -12.59 12.18
C TYR A 481 -31.63 -11.87 13.52
N LEU A 482 -31.10 -12.51 14.55
CA LEU A 482 -30.94 -11.87 15.85
C LEU A 482 -29.99 -10.68 15.71
N HIS A 483 -30.51 -9.48 15.97
CA HIS A 483 -29.83 -8.19 15.85
C HIS A 483 -29.36 -7.76 14.44
N ILE A 484 -29.58 -8.56 13.38
CA ILE A 484 -29.17 -8.25 12.01
C ILE A 484 -30.37 -8.40 11.07
N LYS A 485 -30.58 -7.43 10.20
CA LYS A 485 -31.58 -7.50 9.13
C LYS A 485 -30.88 -7.49 7.78
N SER A 486 -31.40 -8.24 6.82
CA SER A 486 -30.84 -8.29 5.47
C SER A 486 -31.91 -8.17 4.40
N TRP A 487 -31.60 -7.44 3.33
CA TRP A 487 -32.49 -7.26 2.17
C TRP A 487 -31.72 -7.51 0.90
N MET A 488 -32.29 -8.31 0.01
CA MET A 488 -31.78 -8.50 -1.34
C MET A 488 -32.56 -7.59 -2.29
N LEU A 489 -31.84 -6.69 -2.96
CA LEU A 489 -32.41 -5.64 -3.80
C LEU A 489 -31.92 -5.78 -5.23
N ARG A 490 -32.81 -5.55 -6.19
CA ARG A 490 -32.49 -5.44 -7.62
C ARG A 490 -32.58 -3.98 -8.05
N ILE A 491 -31.49 -3.46 -8.58
CA ILE A 491 -31.35 -2.08 -9.06
C ILE A 491 -31.54 -2.08 -10.58
N ASN A 492 -32.56 -1.38 -11.05
CA ASN A 492 -32.82 -1.15 -12.46
C ASN A 492 -32.47 0.31 -12.80
N LYS A 493 -31.49 0.52 -13.69
CA LYS A 493 -31.12 1.83 -14.22
C LYS A 493 -31.95 2.12 -15.46
N LYS A 494 -32.76 3.18 -15.42
CA LYS A 494 -33.38 3.76 -16.61
C LYS A 494 -32.33 4.61 -17.32
N VAL A 495 -32.18 4.41 -18.62
CA VAL A 495 -31.31 5.29 -19.44
C VAL A 495 -32.06 6.60 -19.63
N VAL A 496 -31.52 7.69 -19.10
CA VAL A 496 -32.12 9.03 -19.17
C VAL A 496 -31.22 10.00 -19.96
N SER A 497 -29.91 9.74 -20.03
CA SER A 497 -28.98 10.58 -20.79
C SER A 497 -29.03 10.28 -22.29
N LEU A 498 -29.11 11.35 -23.10
CA LEU A 498 -28.99 11.27 -24.56
C LEU A 498 -27.66 10.63 -25.00
N THR A 499 -26.55 10.88 -24.28
CA THR A 499 -25.24 10.29 -24.62
C THR A 499 -25.20 8.78 -24.40
N GLU A 500 -25.84 8.28 -23.33
CA GLU A 500 -25.98 6.85 -23.06
C GLU A 500 -26.92 6.17 -24.06
N LEU A 501 -27.99 6.87 -24.46
CA LEU A 501 -28.96 6.38 -25.43
C LEU A 501 -28.36 6.26 -26.82
N MET A 502 -27.56 7.27 -27.24
CA MET A 502 -26.85 7.29 -28.52
C MET A 502 -25.68 6.30 -28.59
N SER A 503 -25.06 5.97 -27.44
CA SER A 503 -24.00 4.96 -27.36
C SER A 503 -24.51 3.52 -27.22
N GLY A 504 -25.84 3.31 -27.16
CA GLY A 504 -26.45 1.99 -27.09
C GLY A 504 -26.20 1.25 -25.76
N VAL A 505 -25.72 1.94 -24.73
CA VAL A 505 -25.43 1.34 -23.42
C VAL A 505 -26.75 1.04 -22.70
N LYS A 506 -27.10 -0.25 -22.58
CA LYS A 506 -28.24 -0.68 -21.78
C LYS A 506 -27.86 -0.73 -20.31
N GLY A 507 -28.66 -0.11 -19.44
CA GLY A 507 -28.50 -0.20 -17.98
C GLY A 507 -28.70 -1.64 -17.49
N VAL A 508 -27.60 -2.37 -17.30
CA VAL A 508 -27.65 -3.75 -16.80
C VAL A 508 -28.21 -3.74 -15.37
N PRO A 509 -29.24 -4.54 -15.07
CA PRO A 509 -29.77 -4.65 -13.73
C PRO A 509 -28.72 -5.28 -12.80
N LYS A 510 -28.56 -4.72 -11.60
CA LYS A 510 -27.58 -5.21 -10.61
C LYS A 510 -28.31 -5.69 -9.36
N THR A 511 -27.79 -6.75 -8.75
CA THR A 511 -28.31 -7.27 -7.48
C THR A 511 -27.34 -6.91 -6.35
N THR A 512 -27.87 -6.28 -5.32
CA THR A 512 -27.13 -5.81 -4.16
C THR A 512 -27.81 -6.29 -2.89
N GLN A 513 -27.04 -6.75 -1.91
CA GLN A 513 -27.55 -7.16 -0.61
C GLN A 513 -27.20 -6.12 0.47
N PHE A 514 -28.22 -5.70 1.21
CA PHE A 514 -28.12 -4.81 2.35
C PHE A 514 -28.03 -5.65 3.63
N PHE A 515 -27.18 -5.23 4.56
CA PHE A 515 -27.02 -5.81 5.90
C PHE A 515 -27.10 -4.67 6.91
N GLN A 516 -28.15 -4.62 7.73
CA GLN A 516 -28.32 -3.61 8.77
C GLN A 516 -28.14 -4.23 10.15
N ILE A 517 -27.34 -3.56 10.99
CA ILE A 517 -27.23 -3.90 12.40
C ILE A 517 -28.26 -3.12 13.23
N THR A 518 -28.93 -3.80 14.16
CA THR A 518 -29.95 -3.18 15.04
C THR A 518 -29.46 -2.98 16.47
N CYS A 519 -28.38 -3.64 16.88
CA CYS A 519 -27.82 -3.56 18.23
C CYS A 519 -26.83 -2.40 18.44
N TRP A 520 -26.86 -1.36 17.60
CA TRP A 520 -26.02 -0.17 17.73
C TRP A 520 -26.86 1.12 17.77
N PRO A 521 -27.41 1.51 18.94
CA PRO A 521 -28.24 2.71 19.10
C PRO A 521 -27.46 3.99 18.85
N LEU A 522 -28.13 5.07 18.44
CA LEU A 522 -27.51 6.36 18.07
C LEU A 522 -26.63 6.97 19.17
N GLY A 523 -27.07 6.92 20.44
CA GLY A 523 -26.34 7.51 21.57
C GLY A 523 -25.17 6.67 22.11
N HIS A 524 -25.00 5.42 21.64
CA HIS A 524 -23.98 4.51 22.15
C HIS A 524 -22.74 4.49 21.24
N LYS A 525 -21.57 4.62 21.87
CA LYS A 525 -20.26 4.57 21.18
C LYS A 525 -19.90 3.18 20.68
N VAL A 526 -20.41 2.13 21.33
CA VAL A 526 -20.17 0.72 21.00
C VAL A 526 -21.51 -0.04 20.97
N PRO A 527 -21.65 -1.09 20.14
CA PRO A 527 -22.87 -1.87 20.10
C PRO A 527 -23.07 -2.70 21.37
N PHE A 528 -24.32 -3.10 21.64
CA PHE A 528 -24.66 -3.96 22.78
C PHE A 528 -24.13 -5.39 22.66
N SER A 529 -23.91 -5.86 21.43
CA SER A 529 -23.43 -7.22 21.15
C SER A 529 -22.29 -7.19 20.14
N THR A 530 -21.15 -7.75 20.52
CA THR A 530 -20.00 -7.96 19.62
C THR A 530 -20.25 -9.10 18.64
N ASN A 531 -21.00 -10.10 19.06
CA ASN A 531 -21.29 -11.30 18.27
C ASN A 531 -22.05 -10.94 17.00
N ALA A 532 -23.04 -10.05 17.11
CA ALA A 532 -23.82 -9.59 15.97
C ALA A 532 -22.96 -8.89 14.91
N LEU A 533 -21.97 -8.09 15.32
CA LEU A 533 -21.09 -7.39 14.39
C LEU A 533 -20.14 -8.37 13.67
N VAL A 534 -19.57 -9.33 14.42
CA VAL A 534 -18.72 -10.39 13.84
C VAL A 534 -19.50 -11.30 12.90
N GLU A 535 -20.69 -11.73 13.29
CA GLU A 535 -21.57 -12.56 12.46
C GLU A 535 -21.97 -11.84 11.18
N MET A 536 -22.30 -10.55 11.26
CA MET A 536 -22.60 -9.73 10.09
C MET A 536 -21.39 -9.63 9.14
N MET A 537 -20.16 -9.45 9.66
CA MET A 537 -18.94 -9.47 8.82
C MET A 537 -18.79 -10.82 8.10
N SER A 538 -19.02 -11.94 8.80
CA SER A 538 -19.00 -13.28 8.21
C SER A 538 -20.11 -13.49 7.18
N MET A 539 -21.30 -12.92 7.37
CA MET A 539 -22.39 -12.95 6.38
C MET A 539 -22.04 -12.16 5.11
N VAL A 540 -21.46 -10.96 5.27
CA VAL A 540 -21.01 -10.12 4.16
C VAL A 540 -19.95 -10.85 3.34
N GLU A 541 -18.96 -11.47 3.98
CA GLU A 541 -17.90 -12.18 3.24
C GLU A 541 -18.44 -13.43 2.52
N ARG A 542 -19.36 -14.19 3.14
CA ARG A 542 -20.05 -15.31 2.48
C ARG A 542 -20.84 -14.87 1.24
N TRP A 543 -21.50 -13.71 1.30
CA TRP A 543 -22.19 -13.15 0.14
C TRP A 543 -21.21 -12.74 -0.96
N ARG A 544 -20.07 -12.16 -0.59
CA ARG A 544 -19.02 -11.75 -1.55
C ARG A 544 -18.33 -12.90 -2.25
N GLN A 545 -18.24 -14.06 -1.59
CA GLN A 545 -17.73 -15.28 -2.23
C GLN A 545 -18.68 -15.82 -3.30
N ARG A 546 -19.99 -15.58 -3.16
CA ARG A 546 -21.02 -16.04 -4.11
C ARG A 546 -21.32 -15.05 -5.23
N SER A 547 -21.02 -13.77 -5.03
CA SER A 547 -21.31 -12.67 -5.96
C SER A 547 -20.04 -12.17 -6.65
N THR A 548 -20.21 -11.30 -7.65
CA THR A 548 -19.08 -10.57 -8.24
C THR A 548 -18.41 -9.71 -7.18
N ARG A 549 -17.09 -9.83 -7.05
CA ARG A 549 -16.33 -9.17 -5.98
C ARG A 549 -16.16 -7.67 -6.24
N GLY A 550 -17.16 -6.87 -5.88
CA GLY A 550 -17.13 -5.41 -5.85
C GLY A 550 -16.75 -4.82 -4.48
N PRO A 551 -16.62 -3.48 -4.40
CA PRO A 551 -16.38 -2.78 -3.13
C PRO A 551 -17.61 -2.83 -2.22
N ILE A 552 -17.38 -2.87 -0.91
CA ILE A 552 -18.44 -2.87 0.12
C ILE A 552 -18.76 -1.42 0.49
N CYS A 553 -20.00 -0.99 0.30
CA CYS A 553 -20.44 0.32 0.75
C CYS A 553 -20.82 0.24 2.24
N VAL A 554 -20.12 0.98 3.09
CA VAL A 554 -20.36 1.05 4.53
C VAL A 554 -21.01 2.38 4.86
N VAL A 555 -22.27 2.33 5.27
CA VAL A 555 -23.07 3.49 5.63
C VAL A 555 -23.13 3.61 7.15
N SER A 556 -22.76 4.78 7.66
CA SER A 556 -22.93 5.14 9.07
C SER A 556 -23.60 6.50 9.16
N THR A 557 -24.06 6.90 10.34
CA THR A 557 -24.78 8.18 10.53
C THR A 557 -24.00 9.39 10.01
N ASN A 558 -22.71 9.46 10.37
CA ASN A 558 -21.79 10.56 10.03
C ASN A 558 -20.65 10.16 9.07
N GLY A 559 -20.58 8.90 8.63
CA GLY A 559 -19.50 8.41 7.78
C GLY A 559 -18.14 8.28 8.50
N GLN A 560 -18.11 8.23 9.84
CA GLN A 560 -16.88 8.36 10.63
C GLN A 560 -16.73 7.25 11.69
N SER A 561 -17.30 7.43 12.89
CA SER A 561 -17.06 6.60 14.08
C SER A 561 -17.29 5.09 13.82
N ARG A 562 -18.53 4.69 13.55
CA ARG A 562 -18.92 3.27 13.39
C ARG A 562 -18.31 2.62 12.17
N ALA A 563 -18.30 3.35 11.05
CA ALA A 563 -17.70 2.86 9.81
C ALA A 563 -16.20 2.63 9.98
N GLY A 564 -15.51 3.50 10.73
CA GLY A 564 -14.11 3.32 11.10
C GLY A 564 -13.86 2.04 11.89
N VAL A 565 -14.71 1.74 12.89
CA VAL A 565 -14.62 0.49 13.66
C VAL A 565 -14.79 -0.73 12.74
N TYR A 566 -15.80 -0.72 11.86
CA TYR A 566 -16.05 -1.84 10.94
C TYR A 566 -14.86 -2.07 9.99
N CYS A 567 -14.32 -0.99 9.39
CA CYS A 567 -13.19 -1.09 8.47
C CYS A 567 -11.90 -1.53 9.19
N ALA A 568 -11.60 -0.95 10.35
CA ALA A 568 -10.40 -1.28 11.13
C ALA A 568 -10.45 -2.73 11.64
N ALA A 569 -11.61 -3.18 12.13
CA ALA A 569 -11.83 -4.56 12.53
C ALA A 569 -11.66 -5.52 11.35
N SER A 570 -12.18 -5.18 10.16
CA SER A 570 -12.01 -6.04 8.99
C SER A 570 -10.55 -6.18 8.55
N VAL A 571 -9.80 -5.08 8.51
CA VAL A 571 -8.35 -5.10 8.21
C VAL A 571 -7.61 -5.98 9.21
N ALA A 572 -7.93 -5.85 10.50
CA ALA A 572 -7.27 -6.60 11.55
C ALA A 572 -7.67 -8.08 11.56
N ILE A 573 -8.93 -8.43 11.26
CA ILE A 573 -9.36 -9.82 11.05
C ILE A 573 -8.61 -10.42 9.86
N GLY A 574 -8.45 -9.68 8.76
CA GLY A 574 -7.64 -10.11 7.61
C GLY A 574 -6.19 -10.42 8.00
N GLN A 575 -5.57 -9.57 8.82
CA GLN A 575 -4.22 -9.81 9.35
C GLN A 575 -4.13 -11.07 10.21
N VAL A 576 -5.12 -11.30 11.07
CA VAL A 576 -5.17 -12.49 11.93
C VAL A 576 -5.29 -13.77 11.10
N ILE A 577 -6.18 -13.79 10.10
CA ILE A 577 -6.40 -14.96 9.23
C ILE A 577 -5.12 -15.32 8.46
N HIS A 578 -4.43 -14.32 7.89
CA HIS A 578 -3.28 -14.57 7.02
C HIS A 578 -1.97 -14.79 7.75
N ASN A 579 -1.71 -14.02 8.82
CA ASN A 579 -0.39 -14.01 9.47
C ASN A 579 -0.37 -14.64 10.86
N LYS A 580 -1.54 -14.94 11.46
CA LYS A 580 -1.66 -15.26 12.88
C LYS A 580 -1.03 -14.19 13.80
N GLU A 581 -1.05 -12.93 13.37
CA GLU A 581 -0.59 -11.75 14.12
C GLU A 581 -1.73 -10.73 14.28
N VAL A 582 -1.74 -10.01 15.40
CA VAL A 582 -2.69 -8.92 15.67
C VAL A 582 -1.94 -7.59 15.70
N ASP A 583 -2.36 -6.62 14.87
CA ASP A 583 -1.79 -5.26 14.83
C ASP A 583 -2.88 -4.19 14.61
N ILE A 584 -3.66 -3.94 15.67
CA ILE A 584 -4.79 -3.00 15.63
C ILE A 584 -4.34 -1.56 15.45
N PHE A 585 -3.21 -1.19 16.05
CA PHE A 585 -2.62 0.14 15.90
C PHE A 585 -2.43 0.48 14.43
N SER A 586 -1.78 -0.42 13.68
CA SER A 586 -1.53 -0.22 12.26
C SER A 586 -2.81 -0.30 11.42
N ALA A 587 -3.75 -1.19 11.77
CA ALA A 587 -5.05 -1.28 11.09
C ALA A 587 -5.85 0.03 11.20
N VAL A 588 -5.94 0.61 12.41
CA VAL A 588 -6.64 1.89 12.64
C VAL A 588 -5.92 3.04 11.93
N LYS A 589 -4.58 3.07 11.97
CA LYS A 589 -3.80 4.08 11.25
C LYS A 589 -4.02 4.00 9.73
N SER A 590 -4.03 2.79 9.17
CA SER A 590 -4.28 2.55 7.74
C SER A 590 -5.66 3.05 7.32
N VAL A 591 -6.69 2.82 8.14
CA VAL A 591 -8.03 3.36 7.87
C VAL A 591 -8.06 4.89 7.95
N ARG A 592 -7.41 5.47 8.96
CA ARG A 592 -7.34 6.95 9.16
C ARG A 592 -6.53 7.69 8.10
N LYS A 593 -5.70 6.99 7.32
CA LYS A 593 -4.98 7.52 6.15
C LYS A 593 -5.92 8.24 5.18
N THR A 594 -7.10 7.69 4.96
CA THR A 594 -8.04 8.15 3.93
C THR A 594 -9.01 9.19 4.47
N ARG A 595 -9.42 9.03 5.74
CA ARG A 595 -10.24 9.98 6.48
C ARG A 595 -9.80 10.04 7.94
N PRO A 596 -9.24 11.17 8.42
CA PRO A 596 -8.65 11.27 9.75
C PRO A 596 -9.65 11.08 10.89
N GLN A 597 -10.95 11.26 10.64
CA GLN A 597 -12.01 11.15 11.64
C GLN A 597 -12.50 9.71 11.86
N LEU A 598 -12.00 8.72 11.11
CA LEU A 598 -12.37 7.32 11.32
C LEU A 598 -11.83 6.81 12.66
N VAL A 599 -12.68 6.10 13.43
CA VAL A 599 -12.42 5.70 14.83
C VAL A 599 -12.15 6.93 15.71
N GLU A 600 -13.20 7.62 16.13
CA GLU A 600 -13.12 8.95 16.76
C GLU A 600 -12.74 8.86 18.26
N ASN A 601 -13.17 7.79 18.92
CA ASN A 601 -13.08 7.65 20.37
C ASN A 601 -12.09 6.56 20.81
N MET A 602 -11.47 6.75 21.98
CA MET A 602 -10.67 5.70 22.64
C MET A 602 -11.52 4.44 22.93
N THR A 603 -12.80 4.61 23.24
CA THR A 603 -13.72 3.48 23.48
C THR A 603 -13.91 2.62 22.24
N GLU A 604 -13.96 3.24 21.05
CA GLU A 604 -14.04 2.55 19.76
C GLU A 604 -12.72 1.83 19.44
N TYR A 605 -11.58 2.47 19.74
CA TYR A 605 -10.26 1.85 19.60
C TYR A 605 -10.13 0.59 20.49
N LYS A 606 -10.49 0.68 21.76
CA LYS A 606 -10.53 -0.47 22.67
C LYS A 606 -11.50 -1.55 22.16
N TYR A 607 -12.66 -1.14 21.66
CA TYR A 607 -13.65 -2.07 21.13
C TYR A 607 -13.15 -2.88 19.92
N CYS A 608 -12.23 -2.32 19.12
CA CYS A 608 -11.56 -3.09 18.06
C CYS A 608 -10.76 -4.28 18.64
N TYR A 609 -10.11 -4.13 19.80
CA TYR A 609 -9.47 -5.25 20.50
C TYR A 609 -10.48 -6.29 20.98
N ASP A 610 -11.58 -5.84 21.58
CA ASP A 610 -12.62 -6.73 22.09
C ASP A 610 -13.26 -7.55 20.95
N LEU A 611 -13.46 -6.92 19.78
CA LEU A 611 -13.98 -7.57 18.59
C LEU A 611 -13.05 -8.66 18.04
N ILE A 612 -11.75 -8.38 17.93
CA ILE A 612 -10.77 -9.37 17.48
C ILE A 612 -10.65 -10.52 18.48
N SER A 613 -10.59 -10.21 19.78
CA SER A 613 -10.55 -11.23 20.83
C SER A 613 -11.75 -12.18 20.71
N HIS A 614 -12.94 -11.62 20.53
CA HIS A 614 -14.15 -12.40 20.33
C HIS A 614 -14.13 -13.22 19.02
N TYR A 615 -13.62 -12.64 17.92
CA TYR A 615 -13.44 -13.34 16.65
C TYR A 615 -12.50 -14.55 16.79
N VAL A 616 -11.35 -14.36 17.44
CA VAL A 616 -10.37 -15.42 17.68
C VAL A 616 -10.97 -16.54 18.51
N LEU A 617 -11.66 -16.22 19.60
CA LEU A 617 -12.26 -17.21 20.50
C LEU A 617 -13.31 -18.08 19.80
N HIS A 618 -14.17 -17.48 18.97
CA HIS A 618 -15.34 -18.17 18.41
C HIS A 618 -15.18 -18.70 16.99
N TYR A 619 -14.35 -18.10 16.14
CA TYR A 619 -14.32 -18.42 14.71
C TYR A 619 -13.01 -19.06 14.25
N LEU A 620 -11.87 -18.69 14.85
CA LEU A 620 -10.59 -19.33 14.54
C LEU A 620 -10.49 -20.70 15.21
N ASN A 621 -10.79 -20.81 16.50
CA ASN A 621 -10.71 -22.09 17.21
C ASN A 621 -11.76 -23.10 16.73
N SER A 622 -12.92 -22.64 16.26
CA SER A 622 -13.99 -23.50 15.74
C SER A 622 -13.77 -23.97 14.30
N SER A 623 -12.75 -23.45 13.59
CA SER A 623 -12.41 -23.88 12.23
C SER A 623 -11.22 -24.85 12.18
N GLU A 624 -10.52 -25.06 13.29
CA GLU A 624 -9.50 -26.12 13.46
C GLU A 624 -10.07 -27.44 14.02
N THR A 625 -11.35 -27.46 14.42
CA THR A 625 -12.14 -28.65 14.79
C THR A 625 -13.14 -28.99 13.71
#